data_AF-A0AAV9XBP0-F1
#
_entry.id   AF-A0AAV9XBP0-F1
#
_cell.length_a   1.000
_cell.length_b   1.000
_cell.length_c   1.000
_cell.angle_alpha   90.00
_cell.angle_beta   90.00
_cell.angle_gamma   90.00
#
_symmetry.space_group_name_H-M   'P 1'
#
loop_
_entity.id
_entity.type
_entity.pdbx_description
1 polymer ?
#
loop_
_entity_poly.entity_id
_entity_poly.type
_entity_poly.pdbx_seq_one_letter_code
_entity_poly.pdbx_strand_id
1 'polypeptide(L)'
;MSRVTPNSATEGFFQEQPRLGNQYDDDLYLQRLIQGYLPTELSQQSTNTDSPIALFKQIGAKTIAPEVFRWIDDAEKHKPYVEELATFGKPKGVLHTSAGWKELGKLAAEEGIIQTAYENRYGAYTRIVQFTKYYIYCPSSAVYTCPLAMTDAAARVLHLQLQNPSLSSTKRSIFQEAFDSLTSRDPSKCWTSGQWMTERAGGSDVRNSETTAFQESDGTYAISGHKWFSSATDSQMTIMLARTPTSAGLSCFFAPLKLQDGSWNGVRIVRLKDKLGTRALPTAELELKGMKGYLVGEEGKGIKYISTMLNITRVHNAVSAMSFWRRGLAIAKAFAKVRKTQNKELWKNPLHIAGLAKLEVGFRANMQLTYFTVALLGFDEHGMPEGKKAAWMPTDGKETGLLLRVLTPLVKMVTAKGGIHALAECMECLGGVGYLENEQELNIARLYRDTNVLSIWEGTTNVLSVDVIRAFTKGDSLAALDQWVSRVLDAQGHISLKEARGVLKSAWNDIKIFVEGLSNDEALAKCRDISFSIAFVIMGALLVLDADRDSDALAIETALRWVLEGIGREGFQIVSATSVPVVQRRFGWKEKAEVDCRLVFGHGLQVEARL
;
A
#
# COMPACT_ATOMS: atom_id res chain seq x y z
N MET A 1 9.48 -48.58 -35.83
CA MET A 1 9.06 -47.27 -35.28
C MET A 1 8.18 -47.55 -34.07
N SER A 2 8.57 -47.10 -32.87
CA SER A 2 7.66 -47.13 -31.72
C SER A 2 6.43 -46.30 -32.08
N ARG A 3 5.23 -46.83 -31.80
CA ARG A 3 3.97 -46.14 -32.07
C ARG A 3 3.95 -44.90 -31.18
N VAL A 4 4.09 -43.71 -31.77
CA VAL A 4 4.00 -42.45 -31.02
C VAL A 4 2.55 -42.30 -30.56
N THR A 5 2.32 -42.33 -29.25
CA THR A 5 0.99 -42.10 -28.68
C THR A 5 0.70 -40.60 -28.72
N PRO A 6 -0.40 -40.16 -29.37
CA PRO A 6 -0.81 -38.76 -29.34
C PRO A 6 -1.19 -38.35 -27.90
N ASN A 7 -1.04 -37.06 -27.58
CA ASN A 7 -1.59 -36.52 -26.34
C ASN A 7 -3.12 -36.36 -26.43
N SER A 8 -3.76 -36.18 -25.28
CA SER A 8 -5.19 -35.89 -25.16
C SER A 8 -5.45 -34.84 -24.09
N ALA A 9 -6.72 -34.58 -23.78
CA ALA A 9 -7.10 -33.70 -22.67
C ALA A 9 -6.73 -34.29 -21.29
N THR A 10 -6.51 -35.61 -21.20
CA THR A 10 -6.30 -36.34 -19.93
C THR A 10 -4.99 -37.14 -19.88
N GLU A 11 -4.27 -37.24 -21.01
CA GLU A 11 -3.04 -38.03 -21.12
C GLU A 11 -1.94 -37.25 -21.85
N GLY A 12 -0.69 -37.47 -21.45
CA GLY A 12 0.49 -36.79 -22.00
C GLY A 12 1.21 -35.93 -20.96
N PHE A 13 1.89 -34.89 -21.42
CA PHE A 13 2.59 -33.95 -20.55
C PHE A 13 1.60 -32.98 -19.88
N PHE A 14 1.67 -32.91 -18.55
CA PHE A 14 1.06 -31.84 -17.76
C PHE A 14 2.16 -31.02 -17.11
N GLN A 15 2.02 -29.69 -17.18
CA GLN A 15 2.96 -28.78 -16.54
C GLN A 15 2.89 -28.97 -15.02
N GLU A 16 4.04 -29.17 -14.38
CA GLU A 16 4.14 -29.18 -12.92
C GLU A 16 3.67 -27.84 -12.34
N GLN A 17 2.83 -27.90 -11.31
CA GLN A 17 2.28 -26.73 -10.65
C GLN A 17 3.35 -26.03 -9.79
N PRO A 18 3.56 -24.71 -9.96
CA PRO A 18 4.41 -23.92 -9.07
C PRO A 18 3.92 -23.94 -7.63
N ARG A 19 4.83 -23.84 -6.67
CA ARG A 19 4.49 -23.76 -5.24
C ARG A 19 5.07 -22.50 -4.60
N LEU A 20 4.26 -21.83 -3.79
CA LEU A 20 4.69 -20.72 -2.95
C LEU A 20 5.16 -21.25 -1.58
N GLY A 21 6.29 -20.78 -1.08
CA GLY A 21 6.71 -21.00 0.30
C GLY A 21 6.28 -19.86 1.22
N ASN A 22 6.75 -19.89 2.47
CA ASN A 22 6.37 -18.91 3.49
C ASN A 22 6.65 -17.48 3.01
N GLN A 23 5.64 -16.62 3.05
CA GLN A 23 5.70 -15.28 2.46
C GLN A 23 6.63 -14.30 3.17
N TYR A 24 7.15 -14.65 4.36
CA TYR A 24 8.23 -13.92 5.03
C TYR A 24 9.59 -14.59 4.80
N ASP A 25 9.69 -15.91 5.01
CA ASP A 25 10.98 -16.61 4.88
C ASP A 25 11.51 -16.61 3.43
N ASP A 26 10.64 -16.59 2.43
CA ASP A 26 11.03 -16.53 1.01
C ASP A 26 11.28 -15.09 0.51
N ASP A 27 10.88 -14.07 1.28
CA ASP A 27 11.14 -12.66 0.94
C ASP A 27 12.43 -12.18 1.60
N LEU A 28 13.56 -12.59 1.02
CA LEU A 28 14.91 -12.26 1.50
C LEU A 28 15.12 -10.74 1.62
N TYR A 29 14.50 -9.95 0.73
CA TYR A 29 14.63 -8.51 0.81
C TYR A 29 13.78 -7.90 1.91
N LEU A 30 12.56 -8.39 2.15
CA LEU A 30 11.80 -7.97 3.33
C LEU A 30 12.58 -8.23 4.61
N GLN A 31 13.22 -9.40 4.77
CA GLN A 31 14.06 -9.70 5.93
C GLN A 31 15.18 -8.67 6.10
N ARG A 32 15.91 -8.37 5.01
CA ARG A 32 16.95 -7.33 5.00
C ARG A 32 16.41 -5.95 5.37
N LEU A 33 15.26 -5.58 4.81
CA LEU A 33 14.60 -4.29 5.03
C LEU A 33 14.22 -4.13 6.50
N ILE A 34 13.59 -5.15 7.10
CA ILE A 34 13.19 -5.13 8.50
C ILE A 34 14.40 -5.00 9.43
N GLN A 35 15.51 -5.66 9.14
CA GLN A 35 16.76 -5.48 9.89
C GLN A 35 17.33 -4.05 9.80
N GLY A 36 16.97 -3.28 8.78
CA GLY A 36 17.39 -1.88 8.62
C GLY A 36 16.51 -0.86 9.35
N TYR A 37 15.23 -1.21 9.56
CA TYR A 37 14.23 -0.30 10.13
C TYR A 37 13.86 -0.62 11.58
N LEU A 38 13.94 -1.88 11.99
CA LEU A 38 13.76 -2.30 13.37
C LEU A 38 15.10 -2.35 14.10
N PRO A 39 15.13 -2.01 15.40
CA PRO A 39 16.32 -2.20 16.22
C PRO A 39 16.62 -3.69 16.36
N THR A 40 17.86 -4.02 16.72
CA THR A 40 18.37 -5.41 16.78
C THR A 40 17.49 -6.31 17.64
N GLU A 41 16.98 -5.79 18.75
CA GLU A 41 16.15 -6.52 19.72
C GLU A 41 14.80 -6.96 19.13
N LEU A 42 14.30 -6.23 18.12
CA LEU A 42 13.03 -6.50 17.44
C LEU A 42 13.20 -7.21 16.10
N SER A 43 14.40 -7.16 15.50
CA SER A 43 14.69 -7.74 14.18
C SER A 43 15.37 -9.11 14.22
N GLN A 44 15.75 -9.61 15.39
CA GLN A 44 16.33 -10.94 15.56
C GLN A 44 15.28 -12.01 15.85
N GLN A 45 15.61 -13.27 15.50
CA GLN A 45 14.81 -14.41 15.92
C GLN A 45 14.84 -14.54 17.44
N SER A 46 13.66 -14.75 18.03
CA SER A 46 13.48 -14.90 19.46
C SER A 46 12.63 -16.15 19.73
N THR A 47 12.82 -16.76 20.89
CA THR A 47 11.91 -17.80 21.40
C THR A 47 10.56 -17.22 21.82
N ASN A 48 10.45 -15.90 21.96
CA ASN A 48 9.21 -15.21 22.22
C ASN A 48 8.30 -15.22 20.98
N THR A 49 7.15 -15.88 21.10
CA THR A 49 6.13 -15.97 20.04
C THR A 49 5.49 -14.63 19.69
N ASP A 50 5.57 -13.64 20.58
CA ASP A 50 5.11 -12.27 20.33
C ASP A 50 6.18 -11.36 19.70
N SER A 51 7.37 -11.89 19.41
CA SER A 51 8.39 -11.13 18.69
C SER A 51 7.93 -10.82 17.26
N PRO A 52 8.27 -9.65 16.68
CA PRO A 52 7.86 -9.29 15.33
C PRO A 52 8.20 -10.38 14.30
N ILE A 53 9.41 -10.95 14.38
CA ILE A 53 9.86 -12.00 13.45
C ILE A 53 9.01 -13.27 13.56
N ALA A 54 8.68 -13.71 14.77
CA ALA A 54 7.81 -14.88 14.96
C ALA A 54 6.42 -14.63 14.36
N LEU A 55 5.85 -13.45 14.61
CA LEU A 55 4.56 -13.05 14.05
C LEU A 55 4.58 -13.01 12.52
N PHE A 56 5.65 -12.46 11.91
CA PHE A 56 5.79 -12.41 10.45
C PHE A 56 5.87 -13.80 9.82
N LYS A 57 6.62 -14.73 10.44
CA LYS A 57 6.69 -16.12 9.99
C LYS A 57 5.34 -16.83 10.11
N GLN A 58 4.65 -16.64 11.23
CA GLN A 58 3.35 -17.26 11.48
C GLN A 58 2.32 -16.82 10.42
N ILE A 59 2.17 -15.50 10.21
CA ILE A 59 1.24 -15.00 9.20
C ILE A 59 1.70 -15.32 7.77
N GLY A 60 3.01 -15.38 7.53
CA GLY A 60 3.60 -15.80 6.25
C GLY A 60 3.26 -17.23 5.86
N ALA A 61 3.09 -18.14 6.83
CA ALA A 61 2.60 -19.49 6.61
C ALA A 61 1.07 -19.54 6.45
N LYS A 62 0.33 -18.81 7.28
CA LYS A 62 -1.15 -18.79 7.23
C LYS A 62 -1.68 -18.28 5.89
N THR A 63 -1.07 -17.22 5.33
CA THR A 63 -1.53 -16.57 4.10
C THR A 63 -1.43 -17.41 2.83
N ILE A 64 -0.71 -18.53 2.88
CA ILE A 64 -0.63 -19.52 1.79
C ILE A 64 -1.26 -20.86 2.18
N ALA A 65 -1.96 -20.92 3.31
CA ALA A 65 -2.65 -22.13 3.71
C ALA A 65 -3.79 -22.45 2.72
N PRO A 66 -4.04 -23.72 2.39
CA PRO A 66 -5.12 -24.11 1.48
C PRO A 66 -6.51 -23.57 1.87
N GLU A 67 -6.78 -23.40 3.16
CA GLU A 67 -8.02 -22.79 3.65
C GLU A 67 -8.17 -21.32 3.27
N VAL A 68 -7.09 -20.52 3.34
CA VAL A 68 -7.10 -19.11 2.95
C VAL A 68 -7.35 -18.98 1.45
N PHE A 69 -6.74 -19.85 0.63
CA PHE A 69 -7.03 -19.87 -0.81
C PHE A 69 -8.48 -20.24 -1.12
N ARG A 70 -9.10 -21.15 -0.35
CA ARG A 70 -10.54 -21.45 -0.48
C ARG A 70 -11.40 -20.25 -0.12
N TRP A 71 -11.04 -19.47 0.91
CA TRP A 71 -11.77 -18.25 1.27
C TRP A 71 -11.67 -17.17 0.19
N ILE A 72 -10.48 -16.98 -0.41
CA ILE A 72 -10.29 -16.06 -1.53
C ILE A 72 -11.12 -16.50 -2.74
N ASP A 73 -11.10 -17.79 -3.07
CA ASP A 73 -11.87 -18.35 -4.19
C ASP A 73 -13.37 -18.16 -4.00
N ASP A 74 -13.88 -18.43 -2.80
CA ASP A 74 -15.28 -18.17 -2.45
C ASP A 74 -15.64 -16.69 -2.59
N ALA A 75 -14.80 -15.79 -2.07
CA ALA A 75 -15.04 -14.34 -2.13
C ALA A 75 -15.03 -13.76 -3.55
N GLU A 76 -14.14 -14.25 -4.42
CA GLU A 76 -14.05 -13.78 -5.81
C GLU A 76 -15.14 -14.36 -6.72
N LYS A 77 -15.54 -15.63 -6.51
CA LYS A 77 -16.60 -16.28 -7.30
C LYS A 77 -17.99 -15.82 -6.86
N HIS A 78 -18.23 -15.68 -5.56
CA HIS A 78 -19.51 -15.27 -4.99
C HIS A 78 -19.50 -13.78 -4.62
N LYS A 79 -19.55 -12.94 -5.67
CA LYS A 79 -19.59 -11.47 -5.54
C LYS A 79 -20.73 -11.03 -4.59
N PRO A 80 -20.53 -9.93 -3.84
CA PRO A 80 -21.59 -9.39 -3.01
C PRO A 80 -22.80 -8.97 -3.86
N TYR A 81 -23.99 -9.11 -3.31
CA TYR A 81 -25.25 -8.70 -3.93
C TYR A 81 -26.22 -8.11 -2.89
N VAL A 82 -27.23 -7.39 -3.35
CA VAL A 82 -28.23 -6.74 -2.50
C VAL A 82 -29.61 -7.28 -2.81
N GLU A 83 -30.33 -7.70 -1.79
CA GLU A 83 -31.76 -7.99 -1.89
C GLU A 83 -32.54 -6.68 -1.77
N GLU A 84 -32.96 -6.12 -2.90
CA GLU A 84 -33.60 -4.79 -2.95
C GLU A 84 -35.01 -4.81 -2.37
N LEU A 85 -35.84 -5.77 -2.82
CA LEU A 85 -37.25 -5.90 -2.44
C LEU A 85 -37.51 -7.30 -1.87
N ALA A 86 -38.38 -7.37 -0.86
CA ALA A 86 -39.00 -8.61 -0.43
C ALA A 86 -40.02 -9.10 -1.48
N THR A 87 -40.45 -10.37 -1.38
CA THR A 87 -41.39 -11.02 -2.31
C THR A 87 -42.64 -10.20 -2.64
N PHE A 88 -43.15 -9.42 -1.69
CA PHE A 88 -44.35 -8.58 -1.85
C PHE A 88 -44.03 -7.07 -2.04
N GLY A 89 -42.82 -6.73 -2.51
CA GLY A 89 -42.46 -5.37 -2.93
C GLY A 89 -42.04 -4.40 -1.82
N LYS A 90 -41.92 -4.86 -0.56
CA LYS A 90 -41.36 -4.02 0.52
C LYS A 90 -39.84 -3.87 0.36
N PRO A 91 -39.26 -2.66 0.45
CA PRO A 91 -37.82 -2.48 0.49
C PRO A 91 -37.17 -3.31 1.61
N LYS A 92 -36.10 -4.04 1.26
CA LYS A 92 -35.34 -4.88 2.19
C LYS A 92 -33.90 -4.36 2.36
N GLY A 93 -33.22 -4.10 1.24
CA GLY A 93 -31.88 -3.49 1.22
C GLY A 93 -30.83 -4.31 1.98
N VAL A 94 -30.93 -5.64 1.98
CA VAL A 94 -29.99 -6.50 2.70
C VAL A 94 -28.80 -6.81 1.81
N LEU A 95 -27.60 -6.45 2.28
CA LEU A 95 -26.33 -6.77 1.63
C LEU A 95 -25.87 -8.17 2.04
N HIS A 96 -25.54 -8.98 1.04
CA HIS A 96 -24.96 -10.31 1.23
C HIS A 96 -23.51 -10.31 0.77
N THR A 97 -22.63 -10.85 1.61
CA THR A 97 -21.22 -11.14 1.31
C THR A 97 -20.96 -12.62 1.53
N SER A 98 -19.97 -13.16 0.82
CA SER A 98 -19.62 -14.59 0.89
C SER A 98 -19.10 -14.99 2.28
N ALA A 99 -19.04 -16.30 2.55
CA ALA A 99 -18.48 -16.80 3.81
C ALA A 99 -16.97 -16.55 3.87
N GLY A 100 -16.25 -16.79 2.76
CA GLY A 100 -14.83 -16.54 2.62
C GLY A 100 -14.45 -15.09 2.89
N TRP A 101 -15.24 -14.12 2.42
CA TRP A 101 -15.03 -12.70 2.74
C TRP A 101 -15.03 -12.44 4.26
N LYS A 102 -15.96 -13.06 4.99
CA LYS A 102 -16.07 -12.92 6.45
C LYS A 102 -14.91 -13.60 7.18
N GLU A 103 -14.51 -14.81 6.75
CA GLU A 103 -13.36 -15.52 7.35
C GLU A 103 -12.05 -14.77 7.14
N LEU A 104 -11.85 -14.14 5.99
CA LEU A 104 -10.70 -13.25 5.75
C LEU A 104 -10.70 -12.06 6.73
N GLY A 105 -11.87 -11.48 7.00
CA GLY A 105 -12.03 -10.44 8.02
C GLY A 105 -11.70 -10.91 9.43
N LYS A 106 -12.16 -12.10 9.82
CA LYS A 106 -11.84 -12.70 11.13
C LYS A 106 -10.36 -12.94 11.29
N LEU A 107 -9.72 -13.55 10.28
CA LEU A 107 -8.27 -13.76 10.27
C LEU A 107 -7.52 -12.44 10.47
N ALA A 108 -7.94 -11.36 9.81
CA ALA A 108 -7.32 -10.06 9.97
C ALA A 108 -7.42 -9.50 11.41
N ALA A 109 -8.56 -9.71 12.08
CA ALA A 109 -8.76 -9.29 13.47
C ALA A 109 -7.92 -10.12 14.45
N GLU A 110 -7.91 -11.45 14.31
CA GLU A 110 -7.13 -12.37 15.15
C GLU A 110 -5.63 -12.10 15.03
N GLU A 111 -5.15 -11.97 13.79
CA GLU A 111 -3.76 -11.60 13.49
C GLU A 111 -3.45 -10.17 13.95
N GLY A 112 -4.44 -9.33 14.22
CA GLY A 112 -4.24 -7.97 14.69
C GLY A 112 -3.66 -7.06 13.60
N ILE A 113 -4.14 -7.17 12.36
CA ILE A 113 -3.61 -6.41 11.22
C ILE A 113 -3.73 -4.90 11.43
N ILE A 114 -4.76 -4.43 12.12
CA ILE A 114 -4.90 -3.00 12.49
C ILE A 114 -4.53 -2.78 13.96
N GLN A 115 -4.96 -3.70 14.81
CA GLN A 115 -4.85 -3.66 16.26
C GLN A 115 -3.41 -3.47 16.71
N THR A 116 -2.45 -4.09 16.02
CA THR A 116 -1.01 -3.94 16.31
C THR A 116 -0.59 -2.47 16.43
N ALA A 117 -1.15 -1.56 15.60
CA ALA A 117 -0.81 -0.14 15.64
C ALA A 117 -1.19 0.56 16.95
N TYR A 118 -2.26 0.11 17.61
CA TYR A 118 -2.86 0.79 18.76
C TYR A 118 -2.51 0.12 20.09
N GLU A 119 -2.08 -1.15 20.06
CA GLU A 119 -1.55 -1.84 21.24
C GLU A 119 -0.18 -1.29 21.67
N ASN A 120 0.53 -0.60 20.76
CA ASN A 120 1.82 0.07 20.98
C ASN A 120 2.90 -0.80 21.64
N ARG A 121 2.87 -2.12 21.43
CA ARG A 121 3.79 -3.09 22.06
C ARG A 121 5.26 -2.88 21.67
N TYR A 122 5.51 -2.20 20.56
CA TYR A 122 6.85 -2.01 19.98
C TYR A 122 7.26 -0.52 19.92
N GLY A 123 6.59 0.34 20.71
CA GLY A 123 6.87 1.77 20.79
C GLY A 123 6.85 2.47 19.41
N ALA A 124 7.86 3.31 19.15
CA ALA A 124 8.04 4.05 17.90
C ALA A 124 8.04 3.16 16.63
N TYR A 125 8.34 1.86 16.77
CA TYR A 125 8.43 0.90 15.67
C TYR A 125 7.13 0.13 15.41
N THR A 126 6.08 0.39 16.18
CA THR A 126 4.80 -0.31 16.11
C THR A 126 4.19 -0.27 14.71
N ARG A 127 4.26 0.86 13.99
CA ARG A 127 3.78 0.97 12.60
C ARG A 127 4.56 0.10 11.62
N ILE A 128 5.87 -0.04 11.80
CA ILE A 128 6.68 -0.94 10.96
C ILE A 128 6.22 -2.39 11.13
N VAL A 129 5.97 -2.82 12.37
CA VAL A 129 5.48 -4.19 12.65
C VAL A 129 4.08 -4.39 12.06
N GLN A 130 3.17 -3.44 12.29
CA GLN A 130 1.81 -3.50 11.79
C GLN A 130 1.76 -3.57 10.25
N PHE A 131 2.44 -2.66 9.55
CA PHE A 131 2.44 -2.64 8.10
C PHE A 131 3.19 -3.83 7.48
N THR A 132 4.13 -4.46 8.20
CA THR A 132 4.74 -5.72 7.74
C THR A 132 3.77 -6.89 7.78
N LYS A 133 2.96 -6.98 8.83
CA LYS A 133 1.88 -7.99 8.88
C LYS A 133 0.84 -7.73 7.79
N TYR A 134 0.45 -6.47 7.60
CA TYR A 134 -0.44 -6.07 6.51
C TYR A 134 0.14 -6.43 5.13
N TYR A 135 1.42 -6.14 4.88
CA TYR A 135 2.12 -6.47 3.64
C TYR A 135 2.09 -7.97 3.35
N ILE A 136 2.29 -8.83 4.36
CA ILE A 136 2.25 -10.28 4.18
C ILE A 136 0.81 -10.77 3.92
N TYR A 137 -0.17 -10.20 4.62
CA TYR A 137 -1.58 -10.55 4.51
C TYR A 137 -2.22 -10.13 3.18
N CYS A 138 -1.89 -8.94 2.68
CA CYS A 138 -2.62 -8.25 1.63
C CYS A 138 -2.91 -9.07 0.35
N PRO A 139 -1.98 -9.84 -0.25
CA PRO A 139 -2.24 -10.56 -1.49
C PRO A 139 -3.28 -11.67 -1.32
N SER A 140 -3.46 -12.12 -0.07
CA SER A 140 -4.28 -13.26 0.33
C SER A 140 -5.58 -12.81 1.01
N SER A 141 -5.99 -11.57 0.80
CA SER A 141 -7.11 -10.95 1.52
C SER A 141 -8.37 -10.76 0.67
N ALA A 142 -8.33 -11.09 -0.64
CA ALA A 142 -9.35 -10.66 -1.61
C ALA A 142 -9.69 -9.15 -1.52
N VAL A 143 -8.70 -8.32 -1.15
CA VAL A 143 -8.84 -6.87 -0.94
C VAL A 143 -9.72 -6.49 0.27
N TYR A 144 -9.89 -7.41 1.24
CA TYR A 144 -10.40 -7.08 2.59
C TYR A 144 -9.51 -6.02 3.28
N THR A 145 -8.27 -5.85 2.80
CA THR A 145 -7.41 -4.74 3.21
C THR A 145 -7.97 -3.35 2.95
N CYS A 146 -8.96 -3.17 2.06
CA CYS A 146 -9.63 -1.89 1.87
C CYS A 146 -10.44 -1.48 3.12
N PRO A 147 -11.36 -2.31 3.66
CA PRO A 147 -11.96 -2.08 4.97
C PRO A 147 -10.92 -1.82 6.06
N LEU A 148 -9.83 -2.61 6.13
CA LEU A 148 -8.80 -2.44 7.16
C LEU A 148 -8.11 -1.08 7.09
N ALA A 149 -7.78 -0.57 5.89
CA ALA A 149 -7.17 0.75 5.73
C ALA A 149 -8.08 1.87 6.26
N MET A 150 -9.39 1.79 5.98
CA MET A 150 -10.37 2.75 6.47
C MET A 150 -10.61 2.61 7.98
N THR A 151 -10.58 1.38 8.52
CA THR A 151 -10.64 1.09 9.96
C THR A 151 -9.49 1.74 10.72
N ASP A 152 -8.26 1.58 10.25
CA ASP A 152 -7.06 2.20 10.82
C ASP A 152 -7.19 3.74 10.81
N ALA A 153 -7.49 4.30 9.65
CA ALA A 153 -7.69 5.73 9.51
C ALA A 153 -8.79 6.28 10.45
N ALA A 154 -9.92 5.57 10.57
CA ALA A 154 -11.00 5.96 11.47
C ALA A 154 -10.60 5.85 12.93
N ALA A 155 -9.91 4.78 13.32
CA ALA A 155 -9.39 4.60 14.68
C ALA A 155 -8.44 5.74 15.06
N ARG A 156 -7.55 6.17 14.14
CA ARG A 156 -6.67 7.32 14.40
C ARG A 156 -7.45 8.61 14.58
N VAL A 157 -8.44 8.89 13.73
CA VAL A 157 -9.28 10.10 13.86
C VAL A 157 -10.00 10.12 15.20
N LEU A 158 -10.63 9.02 15.60
CA LEU A 158 -11.34 8.91 16.87
C LEU A 158 -10.38 9.03 18.04
N HIS A 159 -9.20 8.40 17.98
CA HIS A 159 -8.18 8.51 19.00
C HIS A 159 -7.77 9.97 19.26
N LEU A 160 -7.52 10.74 18.19
CA LEU A 160 -7.20 12.17 18.31
C LEU A 160 -8.36 12.99 18.89
N GLN A 161 -9.61 12.65 18.58
CA GLN A 161 -10.77 13.31 19.21
C GLN A 161 -10.87 12.98 20.70
N LEU A 162 -10.59 11.74 21.10
CA LEU A 162 -10.63 11.31 22.50
C LEU A 162 -9.58 12.03 23.37
N GLN A 163 -8.49 12.51 22.77
CA GLN A 163 -7.50 13.35 23.45
C GLN A 163 -7.97 14.80 23.68
N ASN A 164 -9.05 15.25 23.04
CA ASN A 164 -9.57 16.61 23.23
C ASN A 164 -10.30 16.73 24.58
N PRO A 165 -9.83 17.57 25.53
CA PRO A 165 -10.47 17.72 26.83
C PRO A 165 -11.88 18.31 26.76
N SER A 166 -12.19 19.06 25.69
CA SER A 166 -13.50 19.70 25.49
C SER A 166 -14.55 18.77 24.88
N LEU A 167 -14.23 17.50 24.61
CA LEU A 167 -15.18 16.53 24.07
C LEU A 167 -16.24 16.17 25.13
N SER A 168 -17.51 16.45 24.84
CA SER A 168 -18.64 16.13 25.72
C SER A 168 -18.64 14.65 26.15
N SER A 169 -19.09 14.36 27.38
CA SER A 169 -19.16 13.00 27.94
C SER A 169 -19.88 12.00 27.02
N THR A 170 -21.02 12.39 26.43
CA THR A 170 -21.78 11.55 25.50
C THR A 170 -20.97 11.18 24.26
N LYS A 171 -20.41 12.17 23.53
CA LYS A 171 -19.56 11.89 22.36
C LYS A 171 -18.32 11.09 22.72
N ARG A 172 -17.73 11.35 23.89
CA ARG A 172 -16.57 10.59 24.39
C ARG A 172 -16.90 9.12 24.55
N SER A 173 -18.02 8.78 25.19
CA SER A 173 -18.46 7.39 25.33
C SER A 173 -18.61 6.69 23.98
N ILE A 174 -19.25 7.36 23.02
CA ILE A 174 -19.54 6.80 21.69
C ILE A 174 -18.25 6.61 20.88
N PHE A 175 -17.38 7.62 20.87
CA PHE A 175 -16.11 7.53 20.15
C PHE A 175 -15.17 6.51 20.79
N GLN A 176 -15.22 6.34 22.12
CA GLN A 176 -14.46 5.32 22.83
C GLN A 176 -14.93 3.92 22.45
N GLU A 177 -16.24 3.65 22.48
CA GLU A 177 -16.80 2.34 22.07
C GLU A 177 -16.43 1.99 20.63
N ALA A 178 -16.54 2.95 19.72
CA ALA A 178 -16.14 2.76 18.33
C ALA A 178 -14.62 2.52 18.21
N PHE A 179 -13.78 3.30 18.91
CA PHE A 179 -12.33 3.11 18.91
C PHE A 179 -11.95 1.72 19.45
N ASP A 180 -12.52 1.29 20.57
CA ASP A 180 -12.25 -0.02 21.18
C ASP A 180 -12.68 -1.15 20.25
N SER A 181 -13.82 -1.00 19.55
CA SER A 181 -14.31 -2.00 18.60
C SER A 181 -13.47 -2.07 17.32
N LEU A 182 -13.04 -0.93 16.76
CA LEU A 182 -12.14 -0.87 15.59
C LEU A 182 -10.74 -1.44 15.92
N THR A 183 -10.35 -1.42 17.19
CA THR A 183 -9.04 -1.88 17.68
C THR A 183 -9.11 -3.21 18.45
N SER A 184 -10.25 -3.89 18.42
CA SER A 184 -10.43 -5.21 19.04
C SER A 184 -9.88 -6.33 18.17
N ARG A 185 -9.17 -7.30 18.78
CA ARG A 185 -8.77 -8.56 18.13
C ARG A 185 -9.87 -9.64 18.15
N ASP A 186 -10.89 -9.47 18.97
CA ASP A 186 -12.00 -10.42 19.11
C ASP A 186 -12.92 -10.32 17.89
N PRO A 187 -13.00 -11.34 17.02
CA PRO A 187 -13.80 -11.28 15.80
C PRO A 187 -15.30 -11.11 16.03
N SER A 188 -15.79 -11.42 17.24
CA SER A 188 -17.19 -11.20 17.61
C SER A 188 -17.51 -9.73 17.93
N LYS A 189 -16.48 -8.92 18.17
CA LYS A 189 -16.59 -7.50 18.55
C LYS A 189 -15.93 -6.55 17.56
N CYS A 190 -15.02 -7.04 16.72
CA CYS A 190 -14.23 -6.18 15.84
C CYS A 190 -15.14 -5.44 14.85
N TRP A 191 -14.94 -4.13 14.75
CA TRP A 191 -15.62 -3.30 13.77
C TRP A 191 -14.70 -2.99 12.59
N THR A 192 -15.32 -2.72 11.46
CA THR A 192 -14.68 -2.05 10.33
C THR A 192 -15.34 -0.71 10.05
N SER A 193 -14.62 0.15 9.33
CA SER A 193 -15.10 1.48 8.94
C SER A 193 -15.17 1.64 7.43
N GLY A 194 -16.20 2.35 6.95
CA GLY A 194 -16.22 3.00 5.65
C GLY A 194 -15.60 4.41 5.66
N GLN A 195 -15.34 4.95 4.47
CA GLN A 195 -14.91 6.33 4.25
C GLN A 195 -15.71 6.91 3.06
N TRP A 196 -16.74 7.72 3.33
CA TRP A 196 -17.71 8.16 2.30
C TRP A 196 -17.52 9.63 1.91
N MET A 197 -16.54 9.86 1.05
CA MET A 197 -16.18 11.20 0.56
C MET A 197 -16.75 11.52 -0.82
N THR A 198 -16.69 10.55 -1.73
CA THR A 198 -16.92 10.80 -3.15
C THR A 198 -18.41 10.93 -3.45
N GLU A 199 -18.76 12.02 -4.12
CA GLU A 199 -20.10 12.29 -4.64
C GLU A 199 -20.06 12.46 -6.15
N ARG A 200 -21.23 12.64 -6.79
CA ARG A 200 -21.30 12.81 -8.25
C ARG A 200 -20.56 14.06 -8.72
N ALA A 201 -20.57 15.12 -7.90
CA ALA A 201 -19.87 16.37 -8.17
C ALA A 201 -18.33 16.25 -8.12
N GLY A 202 -17.78 15.20 -7.50
CA GLY A 202 -16.34 14.98 -7.46
C GLY A 202 -15.86 14.09 -6.32
N GLY A 203 -14.75 13.37 -6.59
CA GLY A 203 -13.97 12.67 -5.56
C GLY A 203 -12.65 13.37 -5.25
N SER A 204 -11.91 13.80 -6.28
CA SER A 204 -10.65 14.54 -6.09
C SER A 204 -10.85 15.94 -5.54
N ASP A 205 -11.96 16.60 -5.90
CA ASP A 205 -12.39 17.85 -5.30
C ASP A 205 -13.66 17.63 -4.49
N VAL A 206 -13.48 17.29 -3.21
CA VAL A 206 -14.61 17.08 -2.30
C VAL A 206 -15.34 18.37 -1.96
N ARG A 207 -14.77 19.56 -2.23
CA ARG A 207 -15.36 20.86 -1.84
C ARG A 207 -16.71 21.13 -2.50
N ASN A 208 -17.08 20.37 -3.53
CA ASN A 208 -18.36 20.44 -4.21
C ASN A 208 -19.40 19.44 -3.67
N SER A 209 -19.14 18.78 -2.53
CA SER A 209 -20.10 17.86 -1.91
C SER A 209 -21.45 18.56 -1.64
N GLU A 210 -22.54 17.85 -1.87
CA GLU A 210 -23.92 18.30 -1.77
C GLU A 210 -24.65 17.68 -0.56
N THR A 211 -24.08 16.64 0.07
CA THR A 211 -24.61 16.09 1.31
C THR A 211 -24.69 17.17 2.40
N THR A 212 -25.84 17.27 3.06
CA THR A 212 -26.12 18.23 4.15
C THR A 212 -26.26 17.53 5.49
N ALA A 213 -25.94 18.23 6.57
CA ALA A 213 -26.12 17.80 7.95
C ALA A 213 -26.77 18.92 8.76
N PHE A 214 -27.92 18.64 9.37
CA PHE A 214 -28.63 19.56 10.26
C PHE A 214 -28.50 19.08 11.69
N GLN A 215 -28.13 19.98 12.60
CA GLN A 215 -28.00 19.64 14.02
C GLN A 215 -29.38 19.40 14.63
N GLU A 216 -29.50 18.32 15.38
CA GLU A 216 -30.71 17.92 16.11
C GLU A 216 -30.62 18.33 17.59
N SER A 217 -31.77 18.38 18.26
CA SER A 217 -31.87 18.80 19.67
C SER A 217 -31.10 17.91 20.66
N ASP A 218 -30.84 16.65 20.30
CA ASP A 218 -30.07 15.68 21.08
C ASP A 218 -28.54 15.79 20.86
N GLY A 219 -28.10 16.76 20.06
CA GLY A 219 -26.69 17.00 19.73
C GLY A 219 -26.13 16.10 18.62
N THR A 220 -26.96 15.23 18.02
CA THR A 220 -26.63 14.51 16.78
C THR A 220 -26.89 15.41 15.56
N TYR A 221 -26.56 14.90 14.37
CA TYR A 221 -26.87 15.53 13.10
C TYR A 221 -27.69 14.58 12.24
N ALA A 222 -28.74 15.09 11.61
CA ALA A 222 -29.46 14.42 10.55
C ALA A 222 -28.76 14.67 9.21
N ILE A 223 -28.11 13.64 8.68
CA ILE A 223 -27.31 13.70 7.46
C ILE A 223 -28.13 13.16 6.28
N SER A 224 -28.23 13.94 5.21
CA SER A 224 -28.95 13.55 3.99
C SER A 224 -28.16 13.92 2.73
N GLY A 225 -28.14 13.03 1.74
CA GLY A 225 -27.38 13.22 0.51
C GLY A 225 -27.16 11.94 -0.27
N HIS A 226 -26.24 11.99 -1.24
CA HIS A 226 -25.97 10.86 -2.14
C HIS A 226 -24.47 10.58 -2.23
N LYS A 227 -24.02 9.44 -1.71
CA LYS A 227 -22.61 9.00 -1.79
C LYS A 227 -22.42 8.12 -3.03
N TRP A 228 -21.51 8.54 -3.90
CA TRP A 228 -21.34 7.95 -5.23
C TRP A 228 -20.42 6.73 -5.23
N PHE A 229 -19.41 6.71 -4.38
CA PHE A 229 -18.58 5.52 -4.13
C PHE A 229 -18.42 5.32 -2.63
N SER A 230 -19.01 4.24 -2.11
CA SER A 230 -18.95 3.82 -0.73
C SER A 230 -18.44 2.39 -0.66
N SER A 231 -17.16 2.21 -0.36
CA SER A 231 -16.57 0.88 -0.14
C SER A 231 -16.84 0.37 1.27
N ALA A 232 -16.75 -0.96 1.44
CA ALA A 232 -16.97 -1.66 2.72
C ALA A 232 -18.35 -1.35 3.32
N THR A 233 -19.41 -1.46 2.52
CA THR A 233 -20.79 -1.16 2.94
C THR A 233 -21.39 -2.20 3.89
N ASP A 234 -20.63 -3.25 4.19
CA ASP A 234 -20.82 -4.23 5.26
C ASP A 234 -20.17 -3.82 6.60
N SER A 235 -19.51 -2.65 6.66
CA SER A 235 -18.92 -2.09 7.88
C SER A 235 -19.96 -1.70 8.94
N GLN A 236 -19.51 -1.52 10.19
CA GLN A 236 -20.37 -1.12 11.30
C GLN A 236 -20.53 0.41 11.38
N MET A 237 -19.53 1.16 10.91
CA MET A 237 -19.54 2.62 10.95
C MET A 237 -18.89 3.22 9.69
N THR A 238 -19.03 4.53 9.52
CA THR A 238 -18.31 5.28 8.50
C THR A 238 -17.90 6.66 9.01
N ILE A 239 -16.84 7.21 8.41
CA ILE A 239 -16.56 8.65 8.46
C ILE A 239 -16.95 9.28 7.12
N MET A 240 -17.58 10.45 7.15
CA MET A 240 -18.07 11.15 5.95
C MET A 240 -17.96 12.67 6.06
N LEU A 241 -18.04 13.34 4.91
CA LEU A 241 -18.17 14.80 4.84
C LEU A 241 -19.62 15.21 4.51
N ALA A 242 -20.06 16.31 5.10
CA ALA A 242 -21.31 16.98 4.77
C ALA A 242 -21.23 18.49 5.06
N ARG A 243 -22.09 19.29 4.43
CA ARG A 243 -22.24 20.72 4.70
C ARG A 243 -23.16 20.95 5.89
N THR A 244 -22.80 21.89 6.75
CA THR A 244 -23.71 22.43 7.76
C THR A 244 -24.22 23.80 7.31
N PRO A 245 -25.42 24.23 7.71
CA PRO A 245 -25.95 25.55 7.35
C PRO A 245 -25.16 26.72 7.98
N THR A 246 -24.37 26.42 9.01
CA THR A 246 -23.61 27.35 9.85
C THR A 246 -22.20 27.65 9.33
N SER A 247 -21.73 26.96 8.29
CA SER A 247 -20.37 27.12 7.78
C SER A 247 -20.29 27.00 6.26
N ALA A 248 -19.41 27.79 5.63
CA ALA A 248 -19.13 27.68 4.21
C ALA A 248 -18.29 26.41 3.87
N GLY A 249 -17.56 25.87 4.85
CA GLY A 249 -16.73 24.68 4.69
C GLY A 249 -17.51 23.37 4.89
N LEU A 250 -16.88 22.25 4.54
CA LEU A 250 -17.42 20.93 4.88
C LEU A 250 -17.07 20.57 6.32
N SER A 251 -17.95 19.82 6.97
CA SER A 251 -17.78 19.26 8.31
C SER A 251 -17.57 17.74 8.22
N CYS A 252 -16.82 17.17 9.17
CA CYS A 252 -16.55 15.73 9.24
C CYS A 252 -17.50 15.07 10.24
N PHE A 253 -18.02 13.89 9.90
CA PHE A 253 -18.99 13.17 10.71
C PHE A 253 -18.61 11.71 10.85
N PHE A 254 -18.74 11.20 12.07
CA PHE A 254 -18.81 9.78 12.39
C PHE A 254 -20.28 9.37 12.38
N ALA A 255 -20.62 8.21 11.82
CA ALA A 255 -21.96 7.66 11.92
C ALA A 255 -21.97 6.11 11.89
N PRO A 256 -22.75 5.45 12.75
CA PRO A 256 -22.97 4.01 12.64
C PRO A 256 -23.88 3.70 11.44
N LEU A 257 -23.66 2.57 10.77
CA LEU A 257 -24.49 2.17 9.62
C LEU A 257 -25.87 1.64 10.04
N LYS A 258 -25.97 1.10 11.26
CA LYS A 258 -27.19 0.57 11.86
C LYS A 258 -27.50 1.25 13.18
N LEU A 259 -28.78 1.34 13.52
CA LEU A 259 -29.25 1.77 14.83
C LEU A 259 -29.18 0.62 15.84
N GLN A 260 -29.42 0.92 17.12
CA GLN A 260 -29.38 -0.07 18.20
C GLN A 260 -30.39 -1.22 18.03
N ASP A 261 -31.51 -0.97 17.36
CA ASP A 261 -32.51 -1.99 17.02
C ASP A 261 -32.11 -2.86 15.81
N GLY A 262 -30.93 -2.62 15.22
CA GLY A 262 -30.39 -3.34 14.08
C GLY A 262 -30.90 -2.85 12.71
N SER A 263 -31.81 -1.87 12.67
CA SER A 263 -32.29 -1.27 11.44
C SER A 263 -31.22 -0.36 10.80
N TRP A 264 -31.34 -0.10 9.50
CA TRP A 264 -30.44 0.84 8.80
C TRP A 264 -30.59 2.27 9.36
N ASN A 265 -29.47 2.93 9.61
CA ASN A 265 -29.43 4.33 10.06
C ASN A 265 -29.65 5.30 8.89
N GLY A 266 -30.85 5.31 8.31
CA GLY A 266 -31.17 6.20 7.18
C GLY A 266 -30.34 5.94 5.91
N VAL A 267 -29.73 4.76 5.78
CA VAL A 267 -28.92 4.35 4.63
C VAL A 267 -29.76 3.48 3.69
N ARG A 268 -29.78 3.83 2.40
CA ARG A 268 -30.31 2.98 1.35
C ARG A 268 -29.22 2.67 0.34
N ILE A 269 -28.96 1.38 0.12
CA ILE A 269 -28.08 0.94 -0.97
C ILE A 269 -28.87 1.09 -2.28
N VAL A 270 -28.38 1.94 -3.18
CA VAL A 270 -28.99 2.18 -4.50
C VAL A 270 -28.60 1.06 -5.46
N ARG A 271 -27.30 0.74 -5.52
CA ARG A 271 -26.75 -0.38 -6.29
C ARG A 271 -25.32 -0.67 -5.85
N LEU A 272 -24.82 -1.86 -6.18
CA LEU A 272 -23.39 -2.18 -6.13
C LEU A 272 -22.71 -1.78 -7.45
N LYS A 273 -21.43 -1.43 -7.37
CA LYS A 273 -20.60 -1.11 -8.54
C LYS A 273 -20.13 -2.40 -9.22
N ASP A 274 -20.26 -2.45 -10.55
CA ASP A 274 -19.55 -3.45 -11.36
C ASP A 274 -18.12 -2.94 -11.65
N LYS A 275 -17.11 -3.74 -11.27
CA LYS A 275 -15.72 -3.29 -11.14
C LYS A 275 -14.74 -4.22 -11.87
N LEU A 276 -13.69 -3.63 -12.42
CA LEU A 276 -12.56 -4.35 -13.02
C LEU A 276 -11.93 -5.36 -12.03
N GLY A 277 -11.45 -4.84 -10.89
CA GLY A 277 -10.91 -5.59 -9.77
C GLY A 277 -11.67 -5.33 -8.48
N THR A 278 -11.16 -5.83 -7.36
CA THR A 278 -11.75 -5.70 -6.01
C THR A 278 -13.16 -6.28 -5.96
N ARG A 279 -13.39 -7.40 -6.65
CA ARG A 279 -14.74 -7.91 -6.92
C ARG A 279 -15.42 -8.44 -5.66
N ALA A 280 -14.65 -9.00 -4.73
CA ALA A 280 -15.14 -9.42 -3.42
C ALA A 280 -15.63 -8.25 -2.52
N LEU A 281 -15.06 -7.05 -2.69
CA LEU A 281 -15.36 -5.87 -1.86
C LEU A 281 -16.74 -5.27 -2.23
N PRO A 282 -17.69 -5.13 -1.29
CA PRO A 282 -18.96 -4.46 -1.56
C PRO A 282 -18.78 -2.93 -1.63
N THR A 283 -18.75 -2.41 -2.85
CA THR A 283 -18.74 -0.97 -3.14
C THR A 283 -20.09 -0.54 -3.69
N ALA A 284 -20.75 0.41 -3.03
CA ALA A 284 -22.12 0.84 -3.38
C ALA A 284 -22.23 2.32 -3.75
N GLU A 285 -23.35 2.66 -4.39
CA GLU A 285 -23.97 3.97 -4.31
C GLU A 285 -24.96 3.98 -3.16
N LEU A 286 -24.91 5.01 -2.32
CA LEU A 286 -25.76 5.14 -1.15
C LEU A 286 -26.58 6.43 -1.21
N GLU A 287 -27.86 6.32 -0.87
CA GLU A 287 -28.69 7.46 -0.51
C GLU A 287 -28.81 7.52 1.01
N LEU A 288 -28.59 8.71 1.57
CA LEU A 288 -28.70 8.99 2.99
C LEU A 288 -29.93 9.86 3.21
N LYS A 289 -30.79 9.45 4.14
CA LYS A 289 -32.00 10.20 4.53
C LYS A 289 -32.10 10.24 6.04
N GLY A 290 -31.72 11.38 6.62
CA GLY A 290 -31.74 11.58 8.07
C GLY A 290 -30.83 10.62 8.84
N MET A 291 -29.72 10.19 8.24
CA MET A 291 -28.73 9.35 8.92
C MET A 291 -28.20 10.09 10.15
N LYS A 292 -28.35 9.50 11.33
CA LYS A 292 -27.87 10.09 12.57
C LYS A 292 -26.35 9.99 12.65
N GLY A 293 -25.68 11.13 12.81
CA GLY A 293 -24.23 11.20 12.93
C GLY A 293 -23.77 12.17 14.01
N TYR A 294 -22.47 12.14 14.28
CA TYR A 294 -21.80 12.95 15.29
C TYR A 294 -20.68 13.74 14.62
N LEU A 295 -20.67 15.05 14.85
CA LEU A 295 -19.59 15.93 14.38
C LEU A 295 -18.25 15.47 14.97
N VAL A 296 -17.27 15.28 14.09
CA VAL A 296 -15.87 15.00 14.39
C VAL A 296 -15.10 16.32 14.29
N GLY A 297 -14.59 16.80 15.43
CA GLY A 297 -13.89 18.07 15.51
C GLY A 297 -14.81 19.28 15.34
N GLU A 298 -14.34 20.27 14.58
CA GLU A 298 -14.99 21.57 14.36
C GLU A 298 -15.81 21.61 13.05
N GLU A 299 -16.94 22.32 13.08
CA GLU A 299 -17.73 22.59 11.89
C GLU A 299 -16.93 23.38 10.84
N GLY A 300 -17.10 23.06 9.56
CA GLY A 300 -16.40 23.71 8.45
C GLY A 300 -14.92 23.33 8.29
N LYS A 301 -14.36 22.52 9.21
CA LYS A 301 -12.96 22.07 9.19
C LYS A 301 -12.83 20.60 8.79
N GLY A 302 -13.85 20.00 8.18
CA GLY A 302 -13.88 18.59 7.80
C GLY A 302 -12.71 18.13 6.95
N ILE A 303 -12.23 18.96 6.02
CA ILE A 303 -11.04 18.65 5.18
C ILE A 303 -9.78 18.47 6.04
N LYS A 304 -9.64 19.22 7.14
CA LYS A 304 -8.52 19.08 8.08
C LYS A 304 -8.56 17.75 8.81
N TYR A 305 -9.75 17.24 9.18
CA TYR A 305 -9.85 15.96 9.88
C TYR A 305 -9.73 14.77 8.94
N ILE A 306 -10.23 14.89 7.70
CA ILE A 306 -10.10 13.81 6.72
C ILE A 306 -8.67 13.68 6.17
N SER A 307 -7.86 14.74 6.20
CA SER A 307 -6.46 14.63 5.76
C SER A 307 -5.66 13.64 6.62
N THR A 308 -5.98 13.51 7.92
CA THR A 308 -5.43 12.45 8.78
C THR A 308 -5.77 11.06 8.23
N MET A 309 -7.02 10.84 7.81
CA MET A 309 -7.43 9.56 7.22
C MET A 309 -6.73 9.30 5.88
N LEU A 310 -6.64 10.32 5.04
CA LEU A 310 -5.97 10.23 3.73
C LEU A 310 -4.50 9.87 3.90
N ASN A 311 -3.82 10.38 4.93
CA ASN A 311 -2.42 10.04 5.14
C ASN A 311 -2.24 8.54 5.43
N ILE A 312 -3.02 7.98 6.35
CA ILE A 312 -2.97 6.55 6.70
C ILE A 312 -3.38 5.69 5.50
N THR A 313 -4.51 5.97 4.86
CA THR A 313 -5.01 5.17 3.73
C THR A 313 -4.08 5.21 2.52
N ARG A 314 -3.37 6.33 2.27
CA ARG A 314 -2.33 6.41 1.23
C ARG A 314 -1.13 5.53 1.52
N VAL A 315 -0.71 5.41 2.79
CA VAL A 315 0.35 4.48 3.20
C VAL A 315 -0.11 3.03 3.05
N HIS A 316 -1.33 2.68 3.48
CA HIS A 316 -1.94 1.37 3.23
C HIS A 316 -1.97 1.02 1.73
N ASN A 317 -2.35 1.97 0.89
CA ASN A 317 -2.37 1.80 -0.57
C ASN A 317 -0.97 1.54 -1.13
N ALA A 318 0.06 2.25 -0.63
CA ALA A 318 1.44 2.03 -1.05
C ALA A 318 1.94 0.63 -0.64
N VAL A 319 1.69 0.22 0.60
CA VAL A 319 2.06 -1.12 1.08
C VAL A 319 1.31 -2.21 0.31
N SER A 320 0.03 -1.99 -0.03
CA SER A 320 -0.74 -2.91 -0.88
C SER A 320 -0.10 -3.08 -2.26
N ALA A 321 0.34 -1.99 -2.89
CA ALA A 321 0.98 -2.04 -4.21
C ALA A 321 2.27 -2.88 -4.17
N MET A 322 3.09 -2.68 -3.13
CA MET A 322 4.31 -3.46 -2.94
C MET A 322 4.03 -4.92 -2.62
N SER A 323 3.00 -5.17 -1.84
CA SER A 323 2.58 -6.52 -1.47
C SER A 323 2.11 -7.33 -2.69
N PHE A 324 1.28 -6.75 -3.55
CA PHE A 324 0.86 -7.41 -4.79
C PHE A 324 2.04 -7.61 -5.75
N TRP A 325 2.94 -6.63 -5.89
CA TRP A 325 4.16 -6.78 -6.68
C TRP A 325 4.99 -7.96 -6.18
N ARG A 326 5.25 -8.06 -4.87
CA ARG A 326 5.98 -9.20 -4.29
C ARG A 326 5.32 -10.53 -4.60
N ARG A 327 3.99 -10.64 -4.43
CA ARG A 327 3.27 -11.89 -4.74
C ARG A 327 3.40 -12.25 -6.22
N GLY A 328 3.27 -11.28 -7.13
CA GLY A 328 3.51 -11.46 -8.56
C GLY A 328 4.90 -12.02 -8.85
N LEU A 329 5.94 -11.41 -8.26
CA LEU A 329 7.31 -11.91 -8.39
C LEU A 329 7.50 -13.30 -7.78
N ALA A 330 6.87 -13.59 -6.64
CA ALA A 330 6.96 -14.91 -6.01
C ALA A 330 6.36 -15.99 -6.92
N ILE A 331 5.21 -15.72 -7.53
CA ILE A 331 4.58 -16.63 -8.50
C ILE A 331 5.45 -16.78 -9.75
N ALA A 332 5.96 -15.68 -10.32
CA ALA A 332 6.84 -15.72 -11.50
C ALA A 332 8.12 -16.53 -11.23
N LYS A 333 8.76 -16.34 -10.07
CA LYS A 333 9.93 -17.12 -9.63
C LYS A 333 9.61 -18.60 -9.44
N ALA A 334 8.47 -18.92 -8.82
CA ALA A 334 8.04 -20.30 -8.63
C ALA A 334 7.79 -20.98 -9.99
N PHE A 335 7.13 -20.29 -10.92
CA PHE A 335 6.92 -20.79 -12.27
C PHE A 335 8.22 -20.97 -13.03
N ALA A 336 9.17 -20.04 -12.88
CA ALA A 336 10.47 -20.13 -13.54
C ALA A 336 11.27 -21.38 -13.14
N LYS A 337 11.04 -21.92 -11.94
CA LYS A 337 11.68 -23.16 -11.43
C LYS A 337 11.15 -24.43 -12.08
N VAL A 338 9.87 -24.47 -12.45
CA VAL A 338 9.20 -25.68 -12.96
C VAL A 338 8.93 -25.64 -14.47
N ARG A 339 8.94 -24.44 -15.08
CA ARG A 339 8.69 -24.28 -16.51
C ARG A 339 9.98 -24.49 -17.31
N LYS A 340 9.93 -25.37 -18.30
CA LYS A 340 11.02 -25.62 -19.23
C LYS A 340 10.77 -24.97 -20.60
N THR A 341 11.81 -24.32 -21.14
CA THR A 341 11.89 -23.86 -22.53
C THR A 341 13.22 -24.31 -23.12
N GLN A 342 13.24 -24.84 -24.35
CA GLN A 342 14.47 -25.38 -24.96
C GLN A 342 15.18 -26.39 -24.03
N ASN A 343 14.41 -27.27 -23.38
CA ASN A 343 14.88 -28.31 -22.45
C ASN A 343 15.59 -27.82 -21.17
N LYS A 344 15.50 -26.53 -20.83
CA LYS A 344 16.04 -25.98 -19.58
C LYS A 344 14.97 -25.22 -18.82
N GLU A 345 15.07 -25.22 -17.50
CA GLU A 345 14.18 -24.40 -16.67
C GLU A 345 14.35 -22.90 -16.98
N LEU A 346 13.27 -22.13 -16.92
CA LEU A 346 13.29 -20.68 -17.21
C LEU A 346 14.25 -19.91 -16.31
N TRP A 347 14.43 -20.33 -15.05
CA TRP A 347 15.40 -19.70 -14.15
C TRP A 347 16.87 -19.87 -14.59
N LYS A 348 17.13 -20.76 -15.56
CA LYS A 348 18.45 -20.92 -16.20
C LYS A 348 18.62 -20.07 -17.46
N ASN A 349 17.60 -19.34 -17.90
CA ASN A 349 17.63 -18.49 -19.09
C ASN A 349 18.08 -17.06 -18.71
N PRO A 350 19.26 -16.59 -19.13
CA PRO A 350 19.78 -15.27 -18.78
C PRO A 350 18.84 -14.10 -19.13
N LEU A 351 18.10 -14.20 -20.25
CA LEU A 351 17.16 -13.14 -20.65
C LEU A 351 15.98 -13.04 -19.68
N HIS A 352 15.40 -14.17 -19.30
CA HIS A 352 14.30 -14.22 -18.34
C HIS A 352 14.74 -13.71 -16.96
N ILE A 353 15.93 -14.14 -16.53
CA ILE A 353 16.55 -13.73 -15.27
C ILE A 353 16.85 -12.23 -15.23
N ALA A 354 17.34 -11.65 -16.33
CA ALA A 354 17.57 -10.21 -16.43
C ALA A 354 16.28 -9.39 -16.26
N GLY A 355 15.16 -9.87 -16.84
CA GLY A 355 13.83 -9.26 -16.66
C GLY A 355 13.39 -9.28 -15.19
N LEU A 356 13.47 -10.44 -14.53
CA LEU A 356 13.15 -10.56 -13.10
C LEU A 356 14.08 -9.71 -12.22
N ALA A 357 15.37 -9.64 -12.55
CA ALA A 357 16.34 -8.84 -11.79
C ALA A 357 16.02 -7.35 -11.87
N LYS A 358 15.60 -6.86 -13.03
CA LYS A 358 15.14 -5.47 -13.20
C LYS A 358 13.90 -5.16 -12.35
N LEU A 359 12.92 -6.06 -12.33
CA LEU A 359 11.75 -5.94 -11.46
C LEU A 359 12.14 -5.96 -9.97
N GLU A 360 13.11 -6.79 -9.57
CA GLU A 360 13.63 -6.81 -8.19
C GLU A 360 14.32 -5.49 -7.82
N VAL A 361 15.13 -4.88 -8.70
CA VAL A 361 15.71 -3.55 -8.41
C VAL A 361 14.62 -2.51 -8.18
N GLY A 362 13.61 -2.45 -9.06
CA GLY A 362 12.48 -1.53 -8.91
C GLY A 362 11.66 -1.78 -7.64
N PHE A 363 11.44 -3.06 -7.31
CA PHE A 363 10.76 -3.48 -6.10
C PHE A 363 11.50 -3.01 -4.84
N ARG A 364 12.82 -3.23 -4.77
CA ARG A 364 13.67 -2.84 -3.63
C ARG A 364 13.67 -1.34 -3.39
N ALA A 365 13.77 -0.54 -4.46
CA ALA A 365 13.71 0.92 -4.41
C ALA A 365 12.37 1.42 -3.84
N ASN A 366 11.26 0.88 -4.34
CA ASN A 366 9.93 1.26 -3.89
C ASN A 366 9.64 0.77 -2.45
N MET A 367 10.15 -0.40 -2.06
CA MET A 367 10.05 -0.91 -0.69
C MET A 367 10.75 0.01 0.31
N GLN A 368 11.94 0.52 -0.03
CA GLN A 368 12.65 1.49 0.81
C GLN A 368 11.82 2.76 1.02
N LEU A 369 11.29 3.36 -0.06
CA LEU A 369 10.42 4.54 0.07
C LEU A 369 9.17 4.26 0.91
N THR A 370 8.57 3.07 0.73
CA THR A 370 7.40 2.61 1.48
C THR A 370 7.71 2.51 2.96
N TYR A 371 8.75 1.78 3.34
CA TYR A 371 9.08 1.57 4.75
C TYR A 371 9.68 2.80 5.43
N PHE A 372 10.37 3.66 4.68
CA PHE A 372 10.73 4.99 5.17
C PHE A 372 9.49 5.79 5.55
N THR A 373 8.47 5.82 4.67
CA THR A 373 7.23 6.55 4.94
C THR A 373 6.45 5.92 6.10
N VAL A 374 6.41 4.58 6.20
CA VAL A 374 5.82 3.85 7.33
C VAL A 374 6.50 4.20 8.65
N ALA A 375 7.84 4.26 8.67
CA ALA A 375 8.59 4.62 9.85
C ALA A 375 8.28 6.06 10.30
N LEU A 376 8.26 7.01 9.35
CA LEU A 376 7.90 8.40 9.64
C LEU A 376 6.47 8.54 10.18
N LEU A 377 5.51 7.78 9.63
CA LEU A 377 4.16 7.72 10.19
C LEU A 377 4.17 7.19 11.63
N GLY A 378 4.95 6.15 11.91
CA GLY A 378 5.13 5.64 13.27
C GLY A 378 5.70 6.68 14.23
N PHE A 379 6.70 7.44 13.79
CA PHE A 379 7.33 8.48 14.59
C PHE A 379 6.44 9.69 14.83
N ASP A 380 5.62 10.08 13.85
CA ASP A 380 4.61 11.13 14.01
C ASP A 380 3.52 10.73 15.03
N GLU A 381 3.12 9.45 15.02
CA GLU A 381 2.02 8.98 15.87
C GLU A 381 2.44 8.56 17.29
N HIS A 382 3.64 7.99 17.44
CA HIS A 382 4.12 7.37 18.68
C HIS A 382 5.38 8.01 19.25
N GLY A 383 5.89 9.06 18.60
CA GLY A 383 7.15 9.71 18.97
C GLY A 383 8.37 9.04 18.34
N MET A 384 9.46 9.81 18.29
CA MET A 384 10.75 9.34 17.78
C MET A 384 11.40 8.33 18.74
N PRO A 385 12.16 7.35 18.23
CA PRO A 385 12.91 6.45 19.09
C PRO A 385 13.99 7.20 19.88
N GLU A 386 14.17 6.80 21.14
CA GLU A 386 15.24 7.29 22.00
C GLU A 386 16.58 6.60 21.66
N GLY A 387 17.70 7.28 21.91
CA GLY A 387 19.05 6.72 21.70
C GLY A 387 19.65 7.00 20.32
N LYS A 388 20.55 6.10 19.87
CA LYS A 388 21.32 6.30 18.63
C LYS A 388 20.42 6.19 17.41
N LYS A 389 20.25 7.31 16.70
CA LYS A 389 19.46 7.38 15.47
C LYS A 389 20.24 6.79 14.30
N ALA A 390 19.54 6.00 13.46
CA ALA A 390 20.09 5.55 12.20
C ALA A 390 20.20 6.72 11.20
N ALA A 391 21.13 6.63 10.25
CA ALA A 391 21.41 7.72 9.31
C ALA A 391 20.21 8.15 8.45
N TRP A 392 19.27 7.24 8.20
CA TRP A 392 18.03 7.53 7.46
C TRP A 392 16.99 8.30 8.29
N MET A 393 17.08 8.28 9.61
CA MET A 393 16.06 8.84 10.49
C MET A 393 16.06 10.38 10.46
N PRO A 394 14.90 11.02 10.62
CA PRO A 394 14.84 12.46 10.84
C PRO A 394 15.46 12.86 12.18
N THR A 395 15.86 14.12 12.30
CA THR A 395 16.51 14.70 13.47
C THR A 395 15.52 14.92 14.61
N ASP A 396 14.27 15.29 14.32
CA ASP A 396 13.22 15.56 15.29
C ASP A 396 11.81 15.35 14.72
N GLY A 397 10.79 15.60 15.55
CA GLY A 397 9.38 15.48 15.15
C GLY A 397 8.95 16.54 14.12
N LYS A 398 9.59 17.71 14.08
CA LYS A 398 9.27 18.75 13.08
C LYS A 398 9.73 18.31 11.70
N GLU A 399 10.97 17.83 11.57
CA GLU A 399 11.47 17.26 10.32
C GLU A 399 10.63 16.04 9.91
N THR A 400 10.25 15.18 10.85
CA THR A 400 9.36 14.03 10.60
C THR A 400 8.05 14.43 9.92
N GLY A 401 7.32 15.40 10.48
CA GLY A 401 6.05 15.86 9.91
C GLY A 401 6.21 16.52 8.53
N LEU A 402 7.28 17.30 8.33
CA LEU A 402 7.59 17.94 7.05
C LEU A 402 7.94 16.92 5.95
N LEU A 403 8.73 15.90 6.28
CA LEU A 403 9.03 14.80 5.36
C LEU A 403 7.75 14.00 5.05
N LEU A 404 6.97 13.64 6.07
CA LEU A 404 5.74 12.85 5.90
C LEU A 404 4.72 13.56 4.99
N ARG A 405 4.63 14.90 5.07
CA ARG A 405 3.75 15.73 4.23
C ARG A 405 4.00 15.55 2.73
N VAL A 406 5.26 15.33 2.36
CA VAL A 406 5.72 15.15 0.96
C VAL A 406 5.70 13.67 0.58
N LEU A 407 6.24 12.81 1.45
CA LEU A 407 6.48 11.41 1.16
C LEU A 407 5.18 10.61 1.05
N THR A 408 4.14 10.97 1.81
CA THR A 408 2.86 10.25 1.79
C THR A 408 2.15 10.28 0.41
N PRO A 409 1.94 11.44 -0.24
CA PRO A 409 1.41 11.46 -1.60
C PRO A 409 2.41 10.86 -2.62
N LEU A 410 3.71 11.10 -2.43
CA LEU A 410 4.76 10.61 -3.34
C LEU A 410 4.83 9.08 -3.37
N VAL A 411 4.92 8.43 -2.22
CA VAL A 411 5.04 6.97 -2.12
C VAL A 411 3.83 6.29 -2.74
N LYS A 412 2.63 6.80 -2.47
CA LYS A 412 1.38 6.24 -3.01
C LYS A 412 1.37 6.30 -4.54
N MET A 413 1.69 7.45 -5.13
CA MET A 413 1.63 7.59 -6.58
C MET A 413 2.67 6.74 -7.31
N VAL A 414 3.88 6.62 -6.77
CA VAL A 414 4.98 5.88 -7.42
C VAL A 414 4.79 4.38 -7.29
N THR A 415 4.51 3.89 -6.08
CA THR A 415 4.30 2.45 -5.83
C THR A 415 3.08 1.92 -6.60
N ALA A 416 1.98 2.68 -6.68
CA ALA A 416 0.82 2.28 -7.46
C ALA A 416 1.14 2.14 -8.96
N LYS A 417 1.92 3.06 -9.54
CA LYS A 417 2.32 2.95 -10.96
C LYS A 417 3.34 1.83 -11.18
N GLY A 418 4.32 1.69 -10.28
CA GLY A 418 5.30 0.61 -10.32
C GLY A 418 4.66 -0.77 -10.21
N GLY A 419 3.74 -0.96 -9.26
CA GLY A 419 3.04 -2.23 -9.03
C GLY A 419 2.19 -2.68 -10.24
N ILE A 420 1.49 -1.75 -10.91
CA ILE A 420 0.72 -2.07 -12.13
C ILE A 420 1.64 -2.57 -13.23
N HIS A 421 2.73 -1.84 -13.51
CA HIS A 421 3.69 -2.24 -14.54
C HIS A 421 4.34 -3.58 -14.20
N ALA A 422 4.82 -3.74 -12.98
CA ALA A 422 5.50 -4.95 -12.56
C ALA A 422 4.61 -6.20 -12.58
N LEU A 423 3.33 -6.08 -12.23
CA LEU A 423 2.41 -7.21 -12.32
C LEU A 423 2.07 -7.59 -13.75
N ALA A 424 2.06 -6.63 -14.69
CA ALA A 424 1.94 -6.96 -16.11
C ALA A 424 3.11 -7.83 -16.57
N GLU A 425 4.35 -7.45 -16.22
CA GLU A 425 5.56 -8.22 -16.53
C GLU A 425 5.58 -9.60 -15.82
N CYS A 426 5.15 -9.66 -14.55
CA CYS A 426 5.03 -10.94 -13.84
C CYS A 426 3.97 -11.85 -14.47
N MET A 427 2.87 -11.29 -14.97
CA MET A 427 1.83 -12.03 -15.69
C MET A 427 2.39 -12.60 -17.00
N GLU A 428 3.14 -11.80 -17.75
CA GLU A 428 3.81 -12.22 -18.99
C GLU A 428 4.82 -13.35 -18.75
N CYS A 429 5.50 -13.37 -17.61
CA CYS A 429 6.43 -14.46 -17.24
C CYS A 429 5.77 -15.85 -17.23
N LEU A 430 4.44 -15.93 -17.02
CA LEU A 430 3.68 -17.19 -17.02
C LEU A 430 3.11 -17.53 -18.42
N GLY A 431 3.22 -16.63 -19.39
CA GLY A 431 2.59 -16.76 -20.70
C GLY A 431 1.06 -16.87 -20.59
N GLY A 432 0.45 -17.73 -21.41
CA GLY A 432 -1.01 -17.89 -21.45
C GLY A 432 -1.64 -18.29 -20.10
N VAL A 433 -0.93 -19.01 -19.24
CA VAL A 433 -1.41 -19.39 -17.90
C VAL A 433 -1.59 -18.17 -17.00
N GLY A 434 -0.72 -17.15 -17.14
CA GLY A 434 -0.81 -15.92 -16.35
C GLY A 434 -2.08 -15.12 -16.63
N TYR A 435 -2.72 -15.34 -17.79
CA TYR A 435 -3.94 -14.65 -18.20
C TYR A 435 -5.24 -15.39 -17.76
N LEU A 436 -5.11 -16.54 -17.08
CA LEU A 436 -6.25 -17.31 -16.61
C LEU A 436 -6.72 -16.84 -15.22
N GLU A 437 -8.01 -17.02 -14.95
CA GLU A 437 -8.69 -16.53 -13.73
C GLU A 437 -9.20 -17.64 -12.80
N ASN A 438 -9.06 -18.91 -13.22
CA ASN A 438 -9.78 -20.04 -12.63
C ASN A 438 -9.23 -20.54 -11.28
N GLU A 439 -7.95 -20.30 -10.96
CA GLU A 439 -7.30 -20.80 -9.73
C GLU A 439 -6.64 -19.69 -8.91
N GLN A 440 -7.16 -19.39 -7.72
CA GLN A 440 -6.75 -18.20 -6.95
C GLN A 440 -5.33 -18.25 -6.34
N GLU A 441 -4.76 -19.42 -6.11
CA GLU A 441 -3.44 -19.56 -5.47
C GLU A 441 -2.34 -18.82 -6.26
N LEU A 442 -2.36 -18.96 -7.58
CA LEU A 442 -1.38 -18.40 -8.51
C LEU A 442 -2.01 -17.34 -9.45
N ASN A 443 -3.21 -16.84 -9.14
CA ASN A 443 -3.95 -15.93 -10.02
C ASN A 443 -3.33 -14.52 -10.08
N ILE A 444 -2.31 -14.36 -10.94
CA ILE A 444 -1.72 -13.05 -11.21
C ILE A 444 -2.71 -12.12 -11.92
N ALA A 445 -3.62 -12.64 -12.75
CA ALA A 445 -4.63 -11.82 -13.44
C ALA A 445 -5.53 -11.05 -12.44
N ARG A 446 -5.97 -11.72 -11.36
CA ARG A 446 -6.67 -11.05 -10.25
C ARG A 446 -5.80 -9.99 -9.60
N LEU A 447 -4.56 -10.32 -9.21
CA LEU A 447 -3.65 -9.37 -8.58
C LEU A 447 -3.44 -8.13 -9.45
N TYR A 448 -3.29 -8.32 -10.77
CA TYR A 448 -3.17 -7.24 -11.73
C TYR A 448 -4.44 -6.37 -11.77
N ARG A 449 -5.64 -6.96 -11.89
CA ARG A 449 -6.91 -6.23 -11.86
C ARG A 449 -7.10 -5.44 -10.57
N ASP A 450 -6.76 -6.04 -9.42
CA ASP A 450 -6.89 -5.42 -8.11
C ASP A 450 -5.88 -4.26 -7.95
N THR A 451 -4.64 -4.43 -8.41
CA THR A 451 -3.59 -3.40 -8.30
C THR A 451 -3.91 -2.14 -9.10
N ASN A 452 -4.64 -2.24 -10.22
CA ASN A 452 -5.02 -1.09 -11.03
C ASN A 452 -5.79 -0.02 -10.24
N VAL A 453 -6.58 -0.45 -9.25
CA VAL A 453 -7.38 0.44 -8.41
C VAL A 453 -6.53 1.38 -7.55
N LEU A 454 -5.32 0.95 -7.19
CA LEU A 454 -4.41 1.67 -6.30
C LEU A 454 -3.88 2.97 -6.91
N SER A 455 -3.97 3.13 -8.23
CA SER A 455 -3.62 4.38 -8.91
C SER A 455 -4.78 5.37 -9.02
N ILE A 456 -5.97 4.97 -8.56
CA ILE A 456 -7.23 5.71 -8.70
C ILE A 456 -7.75 6.17 -7.33
N TRP A 457 -7.90 5.24 -6.37
CA TRP A 457 -8.42 5.55 -5.04
C TRP A 457 -7.48 6.47 -4.25
N GLU A 458 -8.03 7.22 -3.28
CA GLU A 458 -7.27 8.09 -2.36
C GLU A 458 -6.36 9.13 -3.05
N GLY A 459 -6.71 9.50 -4.28
CA GLY A 459 -6.01 10.48 -5.11
C GLY A 459 -5.31 9.85 -6.30
N THR A 460 -5.65 10.32 -7.50
CA THR A 460 -4.98 9.89 -8.73
C THR A 460 -3.53 10.40 -8.76
N THR A 461 -2.70 9.81 -9.63
CA THR A 461 -1.29 10.20 -9.78
C THR A 461 -1.12 11.72 -9.92
N ASN A 462 -1.88 12.37 -10.81
CA ASN A 462 -1.76 13.82 -11.04
C ASN A 462 -2.25 14.65 -9.84
N VAL A 463 -3.34 14.22 -9.18
CA VAL A 463 -3.84 14.91 -7.97
C VAL A 463 -2.79 14.88 -6.86
N LEU A 464 -2.11 13.74 -6.68
CA LEU A 464 -1.05 13.61 -5.70
C LEU A 464 0.22 14.36 -6.11
N SER A 465 0.55 14.42 -7.41
CA SER A 465 1.65 15.25 -7.89
C SER A 465 1.44 16.74 -7.59
N VAL A 466 0.21 17.23 -7.75
CA VAL A 466 -0.14 18.60 -7.33
C VAL A 466 0.01 18.78 -5.82
N ASP A 467 -0.33 17.76 -5.02
CA ASP A 467 -0.18 17.81 -3.56
C ASP A 467 1.29 17.88 -3.12
N VAL A 468 2.18 17.13 -3.80
CA VAL A 468 3.64 17.19 -3.60
C VAL A 468 4.17 18.59 -3.89
N ILE A 469 3.84 19.17 -5.05
CA ILE A 469 4.31 20.52 -5.42
C ILE A 469 3.73 21.59 -4.50
N ARG A 470 2.49 21.44 -4.03
CA ARG A 470 1.93 22.35 -3.01
C ARG A 470 2.69 22.29 -1.71
N ALA A 471 3.15 21.12 -1.28
CA ALA A 471 3.96 20.97 -0.07
C ALA A 471 5.34 21.66 -0.18
N PHE A 472 5.88 21.78 -1.40
CA PHE A 472 7.15 22.48 -1.66
C PHE A 472 6.98 23.99 -1.79
N THR A 473 5.93 24.43 -2.49
CA THR A 473 5.68 25.87 -2.73
C THR A 473 5.05 26.58 -1.52
N LYS A 474 4.44 25.81 -0.59
CA LYS A 474 3.79 26.34 0.62
C LYS A 474 4.31 25.62 1.86
N GLY A 475 5.44 26.10 2.39
CA GLY A 475 5.99 25.68 3.69
C GLY A 475 7.45 25.26 3.64
N ASP A 476 7.94 24.69 4.74
CA ASP A 476 9.36 24.35 4.94
C ASP A 476 9.73 22.95 4.41
N SER A 477 8.82 22.25 3.71
CA SER A 477 9.02 20.83 3.34
C SER A 477 10.16 20.63 2.35
N LEU A 478 10.37 21.57 1.42
CA LEU A 478 11.50 21.52 0.48
C LEU A 478 12.84 21.63 1.23
N ALA A 479 12.94 22.57 2.17
CA ALA A 479 14.14 22.77 2.98
C ALA A 479 14.43 21.56 3.88
N ALA A 480 13.41 20.99 4.53
CA ALA A 480 13.56 19.78 5.33
C ALA A 480 14.02 18.58 4.49
N LEU A 481 13.43 18.39 3.31
CA LEU A 481 13.84 17.32 2.41
C LEU A 481 15.26 17.55 1.86
N ASP A 482 15.63 18.79 1.55
CA ASP A 482 16.98 19.14 1.12
C ASP A 482 18.04 18.82 2.18
N GLN A 483 17.75 19.17 3.44
CA GLN A 483 18.60 18.85 4.57
C GLN A 483 18.74 17.34 4.74
N TRP A 484 17.64 16.58 4.65
CA TRP A 484 17.68 15.13 4.75
C TRP A 484 18.49 14.51 3.60
N VAL A 485 18.23 14.89 2.34
CA VAL A 485 18.95 14.38 1.15
C VAL A 485 20.45 14.69 1.25
N SER A 486 20.80 15.92 1.63
CA SER A 486 22.20 16.33 1.77
C SER A 486 22.91 15.52 2.85
N ARG A 487 22.33 15.38 4.05
CA ARG A 487 22.91 14.55 5.13
C ARG A 487 23.17 13.12 4.67
N VAL A 488 22.21 12.52 3.97
CA VAL A 488 22.32 11.14 3.49
C VAL A 488 23.40 10.98 2.43
N LEU A 489 23.46 11.89 1.45
CA LEU A 489 24.39 11.78 0.33
C LEU A 489 25.81 12.31 0.65
N ASP A 490 25.97 13.14 1.69
CA ASP A 490 27.26 13.64 2.18
C ASP A 490 27.93 12.69 3.19
N ALA A 491 27.19 11.73 3.75
CA ALA A 491 27.73 10.72 4.64
C ALA A 491 28.86 9.91 3.96
N GLN A 492 29.93 9.63 4.72
CA GLN A 492 30.96 8.69 4.30
C GLN A 492 30.35 7.30 4.16
N GLY A 493 30.60 6.66 3.02
CA GLY A 493 30.03 5.35 2.69
C GLY A 493 30.96 4.55 1.79
N HIS A 494 30.45 3.45 1.23
CA HIS A 494 31.25 2.55 0.43
C HIS A 494 31.78 3.23 -0.85
N ILE A 495 33.08 3.08 -1.15
CA ILE A 495 33.77 3.81 -2.23
C ILE A 495 33.12 3.59 -3.61
N SER A 496 32.63 2.38 -3.87
CA SER A 496 31.96 2.02 -5.14
C SER A 496 30.69 2.83 -5.42
N LEU A 497 30.10 3.46 -4.39
CA LEU A 497 28.88 4.26 -4.52
C LEU A 497 29.15 5.76 -4.73
N LYS A 498 30.42 6.19 -4.78
CA LYS A 498 30.81 7.60 -4.93
C LYS A 498 30.19 8.24 -6.19
N GLU A 499 30.24 7.53 -7.32
CA GLU A 499 29.64 7.98 -8.58
C GLU A 499 28.12 8.14 -8.46
N ALA A 500 27.44 7.14 -7.88
CA ALA A 500 26.00 7.17 -7.66
C ALA A 500 25.58 8.35 -6.76
N ARG A 501 26.34 8.68 -5.71
CA ARG A 501 26.08 9.88 -4.89
C ARG A 501 26.23 11.16 -5.68
N GLY A 502 27.28 11.27 -6.49
CA GLY A 502 27.51 12.44 -7.34
C GLY A 502 26.33 12.69 -8.28
N VAL A 503 25.85 11.61 -8.92
CA VAL A 503 24.65 11.64 -9.76
C VAL A 503 23.41 12.09 -8.99
N LEU A 504 23.14 11.49 -7.82
CA LEU A 504 21.95 11.81 -7.03
C LEU A 504 21.98 13.26 -6.53
N LYS A 505 23.16 13.78 -6.12
CA LYS A 505 23.34 15.18 -5.73
C LYS A 505 23.10 16.13 -6.90
N SER A 506 23.63 15.81 -8.08
CA SER A 506 23.40 16.61 -9.29
C SER A 506 21.91 16.64 -9.63
N ALA A 507 21.25 15.49 -9.68
CA ALA A 507 19.83 15.39 -9.97
C ALA A 507 18.98 16.15 -8.94
N TRP A 508 19.33 16.07 -7.64
CA TRP A 508 18.65 16.82 -6.59
C TRP A 508 18.81 18.34 -6.76
N ASN A 509 20.02 18.81 -7.04
CA ASN A 509 20.28 20.23 -7.29
C ASN A 509 19.54 20.73 -8.54
N ASP A 510 19.51 19.95 -9.61
CA ASP A 510 18.75 20.26 -10.83
C ASP A 510 17.25 20.40 -10.51
N ILE A 511 16.69 19.49 -9.71
CA ILE A 511 15.29 19.57 -9.26
C ILE A 511 15.03 20.83 -8.44
N LYS A 512 15.92 21.19 -7.50
CA LYS A 512 15.76 22.40 -6.67
C LYS A 512 15.77 23.67 -7.52
N ILE A 513 16.80 23.83 -8.36
CA ILE A 513 16.92 24.97 -9.28
C ILE A 513 15.69 25.06 -10.18
N PHE A 514 15.24 23.90 -10.68
CA PHE A 514 14.05 23.83 -11.51
C PHE A 514 12.81 24.29 -10.74
N VAL A 515 12.52 23.74 -9.56
CA VAL A 515 11.34 24.09 -8.76
C VAL A 515 11.35 25.57 -8.33
N GLU A 516 12.50 26.10 -7.94
CA GLU A 516 12.66 27.50 -7.51
C GLU A 516 12.55 28.49 -8.67
N GLY A 517 12.96 28.08 -9.89
CA GLY A 517 12.93 28.91 -11.09
C GLY A 517 11.59 28.94 -11.82
N LEU A 518 10.63 28.08 -11.46
CA LEU A 518 9.33 28.00 -12.13
C LEU A 518 8.32 28.98 -11.52
N SER A 519 7.47 29.56 -12.37
CA SER A 519 6.21 30.12 -11.89
C SER A 519 5.31 29.02 -11.31
N ASN A 520 4.35 29.40 -10.47
CA ASN A 520 3.39 28.44 -9.91
C ASN A 520 2.65 27.63 -10.99
N ASP A 521 2.30 28.27 -12.12
CA ASP A 521 1.58 27.61 -13.22
C ASP A 521 2.45 26.60 -13.96
N GLU A 522 3.73 26.92 -14.19
CA GLU A 522 4.65 25.98 -14.83
C GLU A 522 5.00 24.80 -13.91
N ALA A 523 5.15 25.05 -12.60
CA ALA A 523 5.36 24.00 -11.60
C ALA A 523 4.17 23.04 -11.55
N LEU A 524 2.93 23.55 -11.68
CA LEU A 524 1.72 22.73 -11.79
C LEU A 524 1.69 21.93 -13.09
N ALA A 525 2.05 22.53 -14.23
CA ALA A 525 2.08 21.85 -15.52
C ALA A 525 3.05 20.66 -15.55
N LYS A 526 4.17 20.75 -14.82
CA LYS A 526 5.23 19.72 -14.78
C LYS A 526 5.27 18.90 -13.49
N CYS A 527 4.25 19.05 -12.63
CA CYS A 527 4.26 18.51 -11.26
C CYS A 527 4.49 16.99 -11.21
N ARG A 528 4.00 16.26 -12.21
CA ARG A 528 4.14 14.81 -12.27
C ARG A 528 5.59 14.40 -12.50
N ASP A 529 6.25 15.01 -13.48
CA ASP A 529 7.65 14.69 -13.83
C ASP A 529 8.59 15.11 -12.70
N ILE A 530 8.33 16.26 -12.08
CA ILE A 530 9.05 16.71 -10.89
C ILE A 530 8.88 15.68 -9.76
N SER A 531 7.64 15.21 -9.50
CA SER A 531 7.37 14.20 -8.46
C SER A 531 8.14 12.91 -8.70
N PHE A 532 8.13 12.35 -9.92
CA PHE A 532 8.90 11.15 -10.22
C PHE A 532 10.42 11.38 -10.14
N SER A 533 10.90 12.58 -10.47
CA SER A 533 12.30 12.97 -10.31
C SER A 533 12.72 12.99 -8.84
N ILE A 534 11.88 13.54 -7.96
CA ILE A 534 12.09 13.54 -6.50
C ILE A 534 12.13 12.10 -5.98
N ALA A 535 11.19 11.26 -6.42
CA ALA A 535 11.16 9.85 -6.03
C ALA A 535 12.43 9.09 -6.45
N PHE A 536 12.93 9.32 -7.67
CA PHE A 536 14.19 8.74 -8.14
C PHE A 536 15.35 9.03 -7.20
N VAL A 537 15.49 10.30 -6.77
CA VAL A 537 16.55 10.73 -5.84
C VAL A 537 16.39 10.08 -4.48
N ILE A 538 15.20 10.15 -3.89
CA ILE A 538 14.95 9.64 -2.53
C ILE A 538 15.14 8.13 -2.48
N MET A 539 14.59 7.39 -3.44
CA MET A 539 14.79 5.94 -3.53
C MET A 539 16.26 5.58 -3.71
N GLY A 540 16.99 6.31 -4.55
CA GLY A 540 18.43 6.11 -4.74
C GLY A 540 19.22 6.37 -3.46
N ALA A 541 18.90 7.44 -2.73
CA ALA A 541 19.52 7.77 -1.45
C ALA A 541 19.25 6.69 -0.39
N LEU A 542 18.03 6.15 -0.32
CA LEU A 542 17.70 5.06 0.60
C LEU A 542 18.40 3.74 0.24
N LEU A 543 18.50 3.39 -1.05
CA LEU A 543 19.26 2.21 -1.48
C LEU A 543 20.76 2.35 -1.18
N VAL A 544 21.29 3.57 -1.30
CA VAL A 544 22.64 3.92 -0.87
C VAL A 544 22.85 3.66 0.62
N LEU A 545 21.90 4.08 1.48
CA LEU A 545 21.98 3.83 2.92
C LEU A 545 21.87 2.34 3.26
N ASP A 546 21.00 1.61 2.58
CA ASP A 546 20.89 0.16 2.74
C ASP A 546 22.20 -0.54 2.39
N ALA A 547 22.86 -0.12 1.31
CA ALA A 547 24.15 -0.65 0.91
C ALA A 547 25.28 -0.28 1.89
N ASP A 548 25.33 0.96 2.38
CA ASP A 548 26.34 1.41 3.34
C ASP A 548 26.25 0.73 4.70
N ARG A 549 25.04 0.30 5.09
CA ARG A 549 24.78 -0.29 6.41
C ARG A 549 25.73 -1.44 6.74
N ASP A 550 26.00 -2.30 5.77
CA ASP A 550 26.80 -3.53 5.93
C ASP A 550 27.70 -3.83 4.73
N SER A 551 27.78 -2.94 3.73
CA SER A 551 28.54 -3.15 2.49
C SER A 551 28.14 -4.41 1.72
N ASP A 552 26.88 -4.85 1.84
CA ASP A 552 26.38 -5.99 1.08
C ASP A 552 26.49 -5.77 -0.43
N ALA A 553 27.11 -6.74 -1.11
CA ALA A 553 27.39 -6.63 -2.54
C ALA A 553 26.13 -6.50 -3.41
N LEU A 554 25.02 -7.16 -3.03
CA LEU A 554 23.77 -7.08 -3.79
C LEU A 554 23.04 -5.77 -3.53
N ALA A 555 23.11 -5.22 -2.32
CA ALA A 555 22.59 -3.90 -2.00
C ALA A 555 23.35 -2.80 -2.75
N ILE A 556 24.69 -2.88 -2.77
CA ILE A 556 25.56 -2.01 -3.57
C ILE A 556 25.14 -2.08 -5.03
N GLU A 557 25.04 -3.28 -5.60
CA GLU A 557 24.65 -3.47 -6.99
C GLU A 557 23.23 -2.94 -7.28
N THR A 558 22.28 -3.14 -6.36
CA THR A 558 20.92 -2.61 -6.51
C THR A 558 20.92 -1.08 -6.60
N ALA A 559 21.66 -0.41 -5.73
CA ALA A 559 21.80 1.05 -5.75
C ALA A 559 22.45 1.54 -7.05
N LEU A 560 23.49 0.85 -7.51
CA LEU A 560 24.20 1.17 -8.74
C LEU A 560 23.31 1.01 -9.98
N ARG A 561 22.55 -0.07 -10.08
CA ARG A 561 21.61 -0.29 -11.19
C ARG A 561 20.47 0.71 -11.21
N TRP A 562 19.92 1.04 -10.04
CA TRP A 562 18.90 2.08 -9.93
C TRP A 562 19.39 3.41 -10.48
N VAL A 563 20.58 3.84 -10.04
CA VAL A 563 21.11 5.18 -10.33
C VAL A 563 21.76 5.27 -11.71
N LEU A 564 22.59 4.29 -12.09
CA LEU A 564 23.52 4.37 -13.22
C LEU A 564 23.12 3.52 -14.43
N GLU A 565 22.38 2.41 -14.24
CA GLU A 565 21.88 1.59 -15.36
C GLU A 565 20.51 2.06 -15.89
N GLY A 566 19.96 3.15 -15.34
CA GLY A 566 18.73 3.76 -15.84
C GLY A 566 17.44 3.08 -15.40
N ILE A 567 17.49 2.00 -14.62
CA ILE A 567 16.29 1.30 -14.12
C ILE A 567 15.37 2.26 -13.34
N GLY A 568 15.94 3.16 -12.54
CA GLY A 568 15.16 4.16 -11.79
C GLY A 568 14.48 5.23 -12.66
N ARG A 569 14.76 5.25 -13.96
CA ARG A 569 14.25 6.24 -14.92
C ARG A 569 13.27 5.64 -15.92
N GLU A 570 13.14 4.32 -15.96
CA GLU A 570 12.24 3.67 -16.90
C GLU A 570 10.78 3.91 -16.55
N GLY A 571 9.97 4.20 -17.58
CA GLY A 571 8.52 4.42 -17.43
C GLY A 571 8.11 5.81 -16.92
N PHE A 572 9.07 6.71 -16.64
CA PHE A 572 8.78 8.06 -16.14
C PHE A 572 9.63 9.13 -16.86
N GLN A 573 9.01 10.27 -17.19
CA GLN A 573 9.77 11.45 -17.61
C GLN A 573 10.38 12.09 -16.36
N ILE A 574 11.72 12.11 -16.30
CA ILE A 574 12.49 12.79 -15.26
C ILE A 574 13.00 14.09 -15.86
N VAL A 575 12.81 15.20 -15.15
CA VAL A 575 13.11 16.56 -15.65
C VAL A 575 14.61 16.75 -15.95
N SER A 576 15.50 15.94 -15.37
CA SER A 576 16.96 16.07 -15.48
C SER A 576 17.65 15.00 -16.36
N ALA A 577 17.00 14.47 -17.40
CA ALA A 577 17.62 13.45 -18.25
C ALA A 577 18.89 13.91 -19.02
N THR A 578 19.27 15.19 -18.96
CA THR A 578 20.43 15.75 -19.66
C THR A 578 21.77 15.68 -18.91
N SER A 579 21.80 15.43 -17.59
CA SER A 579 23.04 15.51 -16.78
C SER A 579 23.55 14.17 -16.21
N VAL A 580 22.86 13.05 -16.43
CA VAL A 580 23.21 11.78 -15.79
C VAL A 580 23.54 10.67 -16.81
N PRO A 581 24.82 10.29 -16.98
CA PRO A 581 25.20 9.21 -17.90
C PRO A 581 24.55 7.88 -17.51
N VAL A 582 24.09 7.12 -18.51
CA VAL A 582 23.73 5.71 -18.34
C VAL A 582 24.99 4.90 -18.59
N VAL A 583 25.58 4.36 -17.53
CA VAL A 583 26.80 3.54 -17.64
C VAL A 583 26.38 2.12 -18.03
N GLN A 584 26.35 1.84 -19.34
CA GLN A 584 25.76 0.61 -19.86
C GLN A 584 26.55 -0.68 -19.60
N ARG A 585 27.82 -0.66 -19.18
CA ARG A 585 28.62 -1.90 -19.04
C ARG A 585 29.57 -1.90 -17.85
N ARG A 586 29.15 -2.58 -16.78
CA ARG A 586 30.01 -2.97 -15.66
C ARG A 586 30.45 -4.44 -15.71
N PHE A 587 29.72 -5.28 -16.45
CA PHE A 587 29.93 -6.74 -16.49
C PHE A 587 29.86 -7.30 -17.92
N GLY A 588 30.52 -8.44 -18.12
CA GLY A 588 30.22 -9.35 -19.24
C GLY A 588 28.87 -10.06 -19.04
N TRP A 589 28.28 -10.62 -20.10
CA TRP A 589 26.93 -11.19 -20.02
C TRP A 589 26.80 -12.35 -19.01
N LYS A 590 27.84 -13.18 -18.85
CA LYS A 590 27.84 -14.32 -17.90
C LYS A 590 27.81 -13.83 -16.45
N GLU A 591 28.72 -12.92 -16.13
CA GLU A 591 28.81 -12.31 -14.82
C GLU A 591 27.52 -11.54 -14.48
N LYS A 592 26.95 -10.81 -15.46
CA LYS A 592 25.64 -10.17 -15.30
C LYS A 592 24.56 -11.20 -14.95
N ALA A 593 24.50 -12.32 -15.67
CA ALA A 593 23.52 -13.38 -15.41
C ALA A 593 23.68 -14.02 -14.03
N GLU A 594 24.92 -14.18 -13.53
CA GLU A 594 25.18 -14.66 -12.17
C GLU A 594 24.70 -13.67 -11.11
N VAL A 595 25.00 -12.37 -11.28
CA VAL A 595 24.53 -11.31 -10.39
C VAL A 595 23.01 -11.19 -10.42
N ASP A 596 22.40 -11.26 -11.60
CA ASP A 596 20.95 -11.24 -11.79
C ASP A 596 20.29 -12.42 -11.06
N CYS A 597 20.85 -13.62 -11.20
CA CYS A 597 20.35 -14.80 -10.50
C CYS A 597 20.47 -14.66 -8.98
N ARG A 598 21.58 -14.12 -8.46
CA ARG A 598 21.74 -13.84 -7.02
C ARG A 598 20.73 -12.82 -6.52
N LEU A 599 20.46 -11.78 -7.30
CA LEU A 599 19.47 -10.76 -6.95
C LEU A 599 18.05 -11.33 -6.86
N VAL A 600 17.70 -12.23 -7.78
CA VAL A 600 16.37 -12.82 -7.91
C VAL A 600 16.15 -14.01 -6.96
N PHE A 601 17.12 -14.92 -6.84
CA PHE A 601 16.96 -16.19 -6.12
C PHE A 601 17.85 -16.34 -4.88
N GLY A 602 18.74 -15.39 -4.60
CA GLY A 602 19.67 -15.46 -3.47
C GLY A 602 20.89 -16.35 -3.70
N HIS A 603 21.01 -16.99 -4.87
CA HIS A 603 22.15 -17.85 -5.24
C HIS A 603 22.58 -17.62 -6.70
N GLY A 604 23.81 -18.00 -7.02
CA GLY A 604 24.36 -17.90 -8.38
C GLY A 604 23.62 -18.78 -9.40
N LEU A 605 23.78 -18.43 -10.67
CA LEU A 605 23.25 -19.20 -11.79
C LEU A 605 24.02 -20.52 -11.91
N GLN A 606 23.40 -21.64 -11.51
CA GLN A 606 23.99 -22.97 -11.63
C GLN A 606 23.84 -23.48 -13.08
N VAL A 607 24.64 -22.98 -14.01
CA VAL A 607 24.61 -23.45 -15.40
C VAL A 607 26.02 -23.69 -15.93
N GLU A 608 26.32 -24.94 -16.25
CA GLU A 608 27.35 -25.29 -17.24
C GLU A 608 26.87 -24.78 -18.61
N ALA A 609 27.52 -23.73 -19.10
CA ALA A 609 27.13 -23.07 -20.34
C ALA A 609 27.33 -23.98 -21.56
N ARG A 610 26.25 -24.57 -22.07
CA ARG A 610 26.08 -24.83 -23.51
C ARG A 610 24.75 -24.23 -23.94
N LEU A 611 24.79 -23.00 -24.46
CA LEU A 611 23.70 -22.45 -25.26
C LEU A 611 23.66 -23.19 -26.59
#